data_AF-A0A255G6J0-F1
#
_entry.id   AF-A0A255G6J0-F1
#
_cell.length_a   1.000
_cell.length_b   1.000
_cell.length_c   1.000
_cell.angle_alpha   90.00
_cell.angle_beta   90.00
_cell.angle_gamma   90.00
#
_symmetry.space_group_name_H-M   'P 1'
#
loop_
_entity.id
_entity.type
_entity.pdbx_description
1 polymer ?
#
loop_
_entity_poly.entity_id
_entity_poly.type
_entity_poly.pdbx_seq_one_letter_code
_entity_poly.pdbx_strand_id
1 'polypeptide(L)'
;MSCRAIGDFTALNQAYRARFGRGLQVDHLRGTAYRTVGDQKVLYAKYGSPRAATPGTSNHGWGLALDLAMGGGNHSSPTYRWLKENGPRYGFIDEMPTEDWHWRYTR
;
A
#
# COMPACT_ATOMS: atom_id res chain seq x y z
N MET A 1 8.40 -0.19 -7.61
CA MET A 1 7.18 -0.94 -8.01
C MET A 1 7.43 -1.61 -9.34
N SER A 2 6.84 -2.79 -9.56
CA SER A 2 6.92 -3.47 -10.87
C SER A 2 6.20 -2.65 -11.95
N CYS A 3 6.59 -2.80 -13.22
CA CYS A 3 5.97 -2.07 -14.33
C CYS A 3 4.46 -2.34 -14.45
N ARG A 4 4.03 -3.57 -14.14
CA ARG A 4 2.61 -3.95 -14.16
C ARG A 4 1.83 -3.30 -13.01
N ALA A 5 2.41 -3.27 -11.81
CA ALA A 5 1.81 -2.61 -10.65
C ALA A 5 1.59 -1.11 -10.87
N ILE A 6 2.47 -0.42 -11.62
CA ILE A 6 2.31 1.00 -11.94
C ILE A 6 1.09 1.23 -12.84
N GLY A 7 0.93 0.42 -13.89
CA GLY A 7 -0.21 0.51 -14.81
C GLY A 7 -1.54 0.24 -14.09
N ASP A 8 -1.59 -0.82 -13.30
CA ASP A 8 -2.78 -1.19 -12.54
C ASP A 8 -3.12 -0.15 -11.46
N PHE A 9 -2.12 0.40 -10.77
CA PHE A 9 -2.33 1.48 -9.81
C PHE A 9 -2.85 2.76 -10.49
N THR A 10 -2.37 3.05 -11.70
CA THR A 10 -2.86 4.20 -12.48
C THR A 10 -4.34 4.04 -12.80
N ALA A 11 -4.76 2.86 -13.25
CA ALA A 11 -6.16 2.56 -13.53
C ALA A 11 -7.03 2.60 -12.26
N LEU A 12 -6.56 2.01 -11.15
CA LEU A 12 -7.21 2.08 -9.84
C LEU A 12 -7.42 3.54 -9.41
N ASN A 13 -6.38 4.37 -9.52
CA ASN A 13 -6.43 5.77 -9.12
C ASN A 13 -7.39 6.58 -10.02
N GLN A 14 -7.46 6.29 -11.32
CA GLN A 14 -8.44 6.91 -12.22
C GLN A 14 -9.89 6.58 -11.81
N ALA A 15 -10.18 5.30 -11.52
CA ALA A 15 -11.50 4.89 -11.04
C ALA A 15 -11.86 5.54 -9.70
N TYR A 16 -10.88 5.64 -8.78
CA TYR A 16 -11.06 6.33 -7.51
C TYR A 16 -11.37 7.83 -7.71
N ARG A 17 -10.63 8.51 -8.60
CA ARG A 17 -10.86 9.92 -8.96
C ARG A 17 -12.26 10.15 -9.50
N ALA A 18 -12.75 9.27 -10.37
CA ALA A 18 -14.10 9.35 -10.90
C ALA A 18 -15.17 9.25 -9.80
N ARG A 19 -14.92 8.48 -8.74
CA ARG A 19 -15.87 8.29 -7.63
C ARG A 19 -15.82 9.39 -6.56
N PHE A 20 -14.65 9.93 -6.26
CA PHE A 20 -14.44 10.82 -5.11
C PHE A 20 -13.95 12.23 -5.46
N GLY A 21 -13.72 12.53 -6.75
CA GLY A 21 -13.24 13.83 -7.22
C GLY A 21 -11.78 14.14 -6.86
N ARG A 22 -11.07 13.21 -6.21
CA ARG A 22 -9.66 13.34 -5.81
C ARG A 22 -8.91 12.03 -6.01
N GLY A 23 -7.58 12.10 -6.15
CA GLY A 23 -6.73 10.92 -6.27
C GLY A 23 -6.51 10.21 -4.94
N LEU A 24 -6.18 8.92 -5.02
CA LEU A 24 -5.55 8.20 -3.92
C LEU A 24 -4.22 8.89 -3.60
N GLN A 25 -3.99 9.13 -2.33
CA GLN A 25 -2.73 9.66 -1.85
C GLN A 25 -1.91 8.47 -1.34
N VAL A 26 -0.71 8.31 -1.89
CA VAL A 26 0.30 7.44 -1.28
C VAL A 26 0.69 8.08 0.03
N ASP A 27 0.77 7.29 1.09
CA ASP A 27 1.06 7.82 2.41
C ASP A 27 2.41 8.55 2.43
N HIS A 28 2.50 9.60 3.25
CA HIS A 28 3.53 10.65 3.18
C HIS A 28 4.91 10.20 3.67
N LEU A 29 5.02 8.96 4.14
CA LEU A 29 6.28 8.39 4.58
C LEU A 29 7.12 7.95 3.36
N ARG A 30 8.44 8.22 3.42
CA ARG A 30 9.38 7.62 2.46
C ARG A 30 9.33 6.09 2.61
N GLY A 31 9.27 5.37 1.50
CA GLY A 31 9.29 3.90 1.51
C GLY A 31 7.92 3.23 1.61
N THR A 32 6.84 3.95 1.31
CA THR A 32 5.45 3.46 1.31
C THR A 32 5.09 2.68 0.05
N ALA A 33 5.84 2.83 -1.04
CA ALA A 33 5.65 2.05 -2.28
C ALA A 33 6.86 1.13 -2.58
N TYR A 34 8.07 1.70 -2.61
CA TYR A 34 9.32 0.93 -2.72
C TYR A 34 10.24 1.27 -1.57
N ARG A 35 10.78 0.25 -0.90
CA ARG A 35 11.67 0.41 0.25
C ARG A 35 12.93 -0.43 0.07
N THR A 36 14.09 0.20 0.22
CA THR A 36 15.35 -0.53 0.04
C THR A 36 15.60 -1.50 1.19
N VAL A 37 16.44 -2.51 0.98
CA VAL A 37 16.89 -3.40 2.07
C VAL A 37 17.62 -2.61 3.17
N GLY A 38 18.36 -1.54 2.80
CA GLY A 38 19.01 -0.65 3.76
C GLY A 38 18.02 0.05 4.67
N ASP A 39 16.98 0.66 4.11
CA ASP A 39 15.90 1.29 4.89
C ASP A 39 15.16 0.28 5.75
N GLN A 40 14.93 -0.93 5.23
CA GLN A 40 14.29 -2.01 5.99
C GLN A 40 15.14 -2.47 7.18
N LYS A 41 16.48 -2.46 7.08
CA LYS A 41 17.37 -2.72 8.23
C LYS A 41 17.20 -1.66 9.33
N VAL A 42 17.10 -0.39 8.94
CA VAL A 42 16.88 0.71 9.90
C VAL A 42 15.53 0.55 10.62
N LEU A 43 14.46 0.26 9.88
CA LEU A 43 13.14 0.01 10.47
C LEU A 43 13.13 -1.23 11.37
N TYR A 44 13.75 -2.33 10.93
CA TYR A 44 13.81 -3.56 11.71
C TYR A 44 14.59 -3.38 13.01
N ALA A 45 15.72 -2.67 12.98
CA ALA A 45 16.47 -2.32 14.18
C ALA A 45 15.66 -1.47 15.17
N LYS A 46 14.76 -0.62 14.67
CA LYS A 46 13.92 0.25 15.49
C LYS A 46 12.70 -0.45 16.09
N TYR A 47 12.00 -1.27 15.30
CA TYR A 47 10.69 -1.79 15.67
C TYR A 47 10.64 -3.31 15.90
N GLY A 48 11.58 -4.06 15.33
CA GLY A 48 11.62 -5.52 15.43
C GLY A 48 10.39 -6.22 14.86
N SER A 49 10.34 -7.54 15.04
CA SER A 49 9.17 -8.36 14.72
C SER A 49 8.08 -8.19 15.79
N PRO A 50 6.78 -8.20 15.43
CA PRO A 50 6.21 -8.33 14.08
C PRO A 50 6.00 -6.99 13.35
N ARG A 51 6.38 -5.86 13.97
CA ARG A 51 6.12 -4.50 13.46
C ARG A 51 6.95 -4.12 12.24
N ALA A 52 8.03 -4.84 11.98
CA ALA A 52 8.85 -4.69 10.79
C ALA A 52 9.21 -6.08 10.24
N ALA A 53 9.05 -6.24 8.92
CA ALA A 53 9.53 -7.43 8.23
C ALA A 53 11.05 -7.58 8.35
N THR A 54 11.52 -8.83 8.39
CA THR A 54 12.96 -9.12 8.32
C THR A 54 13.56 -8.47 7.06
N PRO A 55 14.75 -7.84 7.14
CA PRO A 55 15.35 -7.21 5.97
C PRO A 55 15.48 -8.18 4.79
N GLY A 56 15.00 -7.76 3.62
CA GLY A 56 14.96 -8.60 2.41
C GLY A 56 13.65 -9.38 2.21
N THR A 57 12.73 -9.39 3.17
CA THR A 57 11.45 -10.12 3.08
C THR A 57 10.21 -9.23 3.01
N SER A 58 10.38 -7.91 2.90
CA SER A 58 9.26 -6.96 2.81
C SER A 58 8.73 -6.86 1.38
N ASN A 59 7.40 -6.91 1.20
CA ASN A 59 6.73 -6.69 -0.09
C ASN A 59 7.04 -5.31 -0.69
N HIS A 60 7.30 -4.28 0.13
CA HIS A 60 7.77 -2.97 -0.37
C HIS A 60 9.14 -3.07 -1.05
N GLY A 61 10.00 -3.99 -0.61
CA GLY A 61 11.31 -4.25 -1.23
C GLY A 61 11.22 -4.85 -2.63
N TRP A 62 10.10 -5.51 -2.94
CA TRP A 62 9.81 -6.02 -4.28
C TRP A 62 8.91 -5.08 -5.09
N GLY A 63 8.51 -3.95 -4.49
CA GLY A 63 7.57 -3.02 -5.09
C GLY A 63 6.19 -3.65 -5.35
N LEU A 64 5.78 -4.55 -4.45
CA LEU A 64 4.50 -5.24 -4.44
C LEU A 64 3.58 -4.72 -3.33
N ALA A 65 3.92 -3.64 -2.64
CA ALA A 65 3.08 -3.05 -1.60
C ALA A 65 3.01 -1.53 -1.74
N LEU A 66 1.89 -0.98 -1.30
CA LEU A 66 1.58 0.44 -1.29
C LEU A 66 0.87 0.78 0.02
N ASP A 67 1.46 1.69 0.79
CA ASP A 67 0.78 2.31 1.92
C ASP A 67 0.04 3.56 1.40
N LEU A 68 -1.28 3.60 1.63
CA LEU A 68 -2.18 4.64 1.12
C LEU A 68 -2.79 5.43 2.28
N ALA A 69 -2.95 6.74 2.09
CA ALA A 69 -3.61 7.58 3.07
C ALA A 69 -5.12 7.28 3.11
N MET A 70 -5.61 6.79 4.25
CA MET A 70 -7.03 6.43 4.42
C MET A 70 -7.94 7.63 4.72
N GLY A 71 -7.41 8.85 4.84
CA GLY A 71 -8.20 10.08 5.00
C GLY A 71 -9.02 10.11 6.30
N GLY A 72 -8.43 9.65 7.41
CA GLY A 72 -9.09 9.55 8.72
C GLY A 72 -8.65 8.35 9.55
N GLY A 73 -7.86 7.44 8.97
CA GLY A 73 -7.09 6.41 9.69
C GLY A 73 -7.93 5.39 10.44
N ASN A 74 -8.81 4.67 9.73
CA ASN A 74 -9.36 3.39 10.18
C ASN A 74 -10.13 2.70 9.03
N HIS A 75 -10.48 1.43 9.28
CA HIS A 75 -11.30 0.55 8.43
C HIS A 75 -12.69 1.09 8.06
N SER A 76 -13.19 2.13 8.73
CA SER A 76 -14.49 2.71 8.43
C SER A 76 -14.42 3.81 7.35
N SER A 77 -13.20 4.24 6.99
CA SER A 77 -13.02 5.30 6.01
C SER A 77 -13.65 4.96 4.65
N PRO A 78 -14.19 5.95 3.92
CA PRO A 78 -14.72 5.73 2.57
C PRO A 78 -13.66 5.18 1.62
N THR A 79 -12.41 5.61 1.78
CA THR A 79 -11.26 5.12 0.99
C THR A 79 -11.04 3.63 1.22
N TYR A 80 -10.93 3.19 2.48
CA TYR A 80 -10.69 1.80 2.83
C TYR A 80 -11.80 0.89 2.28
N ARG A 81 -13.07 1.23 2.53
CA ARG A 81 -14.21 0.43 2.07
C ARG A 81 -14.23 0.30 0.54
N TRP A 82 -14.02 1.41 -0.16
CA TRP A 82 -13.98 1.39 -1.61
C TRP A 82 -12.81 0.55 -2.14
N LEU A 83 -11.62 0.67 -1.55
CA LEU A 83 -10.46 -0.14 -1.92
C LEU A 83 -10.68 -1.62 -1.63
N LYS A 84 -11.36 -1.98 -0.53
CA LYS A 84 -11.64 -3.37 -0.20
C LYS A 84 -12.56 -4.02 -1.23
N GLU A 85 -13.53 -3.27 -1.75
CA GLU A 85 -14.47 -3.72 -2.78
C GLU A 85 -13.87 -3.70 -4.20
N ASN A 86 -13.08 -2.68 -4.54
CA ASN A 86 -12.65 -2.42 -5.92
C ASN A 86 -11.18 -2.77 -6.20
N GLY A 87 -10.32 -2.69 -5.19
CA GLY A 87 -8.87 -2.96 -5.28
C GLY A 87 -8.53 -4.29 -5.95
N PRO A 88 -9.21 -5.42 -5.61
CA PRO A 88 -8.91 -6.72 -6.22
C PRO A 88 -9.06 -6.74 -7.75
N ARG A 89 -9.92 -5.87 -8.31
CA ARG A 89 -10.10 -5.71 -9.77
C ARG A 89 -8.87 -5.14 -10.46
N TYR A 90 -7.97 -4.52 -9.70
CA TYR A 90 -6.69 -3.95 -10.13
C TYR A 90 -5.50 -4.67 -9.48
N GLY A 91 -5.72 -5.82 -8.84
CA GLY A 91 -4.66 -6.62 -8.23
C GLY A 91 -4.19 -6.14 -6.85
N PHE A 92 -4.82 -5.12 -6.27
CA PHE A 92 -4.50 -4.62 -4.93
C PHE A 92 -5.43 -5.22 -3.88
N ILE A 93 -4.87 -5.90 -2.89
CA ILE A 93 -5.63 -6.54 -1.80
C ILE A 93 -5.15 -6.02 -0.45
N ASP A 94 -6.06 -6.00 0.51
CA ASP A 94 -5.71 -5.85 1.92
C ASP A 94 -5.31 -7.23 2.47
N GLU A 95 -3.99 -7.47 2.52
CA GLU A 95 -3.33 -8.67 3.05
C GLU A 95 -3.13 -8.59 4.57
N MET A 96 -3.03 -7.37 5.10
CA MET A 96 -2.73 -7.11 6.51
C MET A 96 -3.86 -6.27 7.11
N PRO A 97 -5.00 -6.88 7.48
CA PRO A 97 -6.17 -6.12 7.95
C PRO A 97 -5.93 -5.34 9.24
N THR A 98 -4.81 -5.53 9.95
CA THR A 98 -4.43 -4.70 11.09
C THR A 98 -3.80 -3.36 10.68
N GLU A 99 -3.42 -3.22 9.41
CA GLU A 99 -2.79 -2.06 8.78
C GLU A 99 -3.72 -1.58 7.66
N ASP A 100 -4.74 -0.77 7.99
CA ASP A 100 -5.75 -0.31 7.03
C ASP A 100 -5.17 0.51 5.86
N TRP A 101 -3.94 1.02 6.03
CA TRP A 101 -3.19 1.69 4.99
C TRP A 101 -2.46 0.74 4.02
N HIS A 102 -2.22 -0.54 4.36
CA HIS A 102 -1.31 -1.42 3.62
C HIS A 102 -2.02 -2.25 2.54
N TRP A 103 -1.63 -2.06 1.28
CA TRP A 103 -2.22 -2.77 0.13
C TRP A 103 -1.15 -3.52 -0.67
N ARG A 104 -1.34 -4.83 -0.82
CA ARG A 104 -0.45 -5.72 -1.59
C ARG A 104 -0.93 -5.88 -3.03
N TYR A 105 0.00 -5.80 -3.97
CA TYR A 105 -0.17 -6.16 -5.37
C TYR A 105 0.07 -7.66 -5.60
N THR A 106 -0.81 -8.31 -6.38
CA THR A 106 -0.85 -9.78 -6.53
C THR A 106 -0.99 -10.31 -7.97
N ARG A 107 -0.82 -9.47 -9.00
CA ARG A 107 -1.01 -9.83 -10.43
C ARG A 107 0.27 -9.84 -11.25
#